data_AF-A0A7C6QSJ4-F1
#
_entry.id   AF-A0A7C6QSJ4-F1
#
_cell.length_a   1.000
_cell.length_b   1.000
_cell.length_c   1.000
_cell.angle_alpha   90.00
_cell.angle_beta   90.00
_cell.angle_gamma   90.00
#
_symmetry.space_group_name_H-M   'P 1'
#
loop_
_entity.id
_entity.type
_entity.pdbx_description
1 polymer ?
#
loop_
_entity_poly.entity_id
_entity_poly.type
_entity_poly.pdbx_seq_one_letter_code
_entity_poly.pdbx_strand_id
1 'polypeptide(L)' 'MNDLVQEIRELKQKRGAVILAHYYQFPEIKEIADFVGDSLQLAQQAASVDADV' A
#
# COMPACT_ATOMS: atom_id res chain seq x y z
N MET A 1 17.98 6.93 4.04
CA MET A 1 16.70 6.22 3.82
C MET A 1 15.89 6.43 5.09
N ASN A 2 14.71 7.04 4.98
CA ASN A 2 13.96 7.54 6.16
C ASN A 2 13.54 6.35 7.04
N ASP A 3 13.82 6.41 8.35
CA ASP A 3 13.65 5.30 9.30
C ASP A 3 12.22 4.72 9.26
N LEU A 4 11.24 5.62 9.17
CA LEU A 4 9.81 5.29 9.06
C LEU A 4 9.45 4.46 7.83
N VAL A 5 10.08 4.71 6.67
CA VAL A 5 9.77 3.95 5.44
C VAL A 5 10.23 2.50 5.58
N GLN A 6 11.37 2.31 6.23
CA GLN A 6 11.90 0.98 6.50
C GLN A 6 11.01 0.23 7.50
N GLU A 7 10.62 0.88 8.59
CA GLU A 7 9.72 0.30 9.59
C GLU A 7 8.37 -0.10 8.99
N ILE A 8 7.77 0.75 8.13
CA ILE A 8 6.51 0.42 7.44
C ILE A 8 6.67 -0.81 6.55
N ARG A 9 7.79 -0.94 5.81
CA ARG A 9 8.04 -2.11 4.96
C ARG A 9 8.19 -3.38 5.78
N GLU A 10 8.90 -3.32 6.89
CA GLU A 10 9.04 -4.46 7.80
C GLU A 10 7.71 -4.86 8.42
N LEU A 11 6.90 -3.89 8.85
CA LEU A 11 5.56 -4.15 9.37
C LEU A 11 4.64 -4.74 8.32
N LYS A 12 4.67 -4.22 7.10
CA LYS A 12 3.91 -4.75 5.96
C LYS A 12 4.22 -6.23 5.74
N GLN A 13 5.51 -6.58 5.70
CA GLN A 13 5.94 -7.96 5.53
C GLN A 13 5.54 -8.85 6.73
N LYS A 14 5.75 -8.38 7.96
CA LYS A 14 5.39 -9.13 9.18
C LYS A 14 3.90 -9.40 9.30
N ARG A 15 3.07 -8.55 8.70
CA ARG A 15 1.60 -8.65 8.73
C ARG A 15 0.99 -9.26 7.47
N GLY A 16 1.80 -9.62 6.46
CA GLY A 16 1.27 -10.06 5.18
C GLY A 16 0.34 -9.03 4.53
N ALA A 17 0.61 -7.73 4.76
CA ALA A 17 -0.33 -6.66 4.42
C ALA A 17 -0.09 -6.09 3.01
N VAL A 18 -1.14 -5.54 2.40
CA VAL A 18 -1.03 -4.81 1.12
C VAL A 18 -1.47 -3.36 1.27
N ILE A 19 -0.66 -2.45 0.73
CA ILE A 19 -0.90 -1.01 0.81
C ILE A 19 -1.48 -0.53 -0.52
N LEU A 20 -2.77 -0.18 -0.51
CA LEU A 20 -3.46 0.44 -1.65
C LEU A 20 -3.58 1.95 -1.42
N ALA A 21 -3.17 2.78 -2.39
CA ALA A 21 -3.19 4.24 -2.25
C ALA A 21 -3.99 4.93 -3.36
N HIS A 22 -4.70 6.00 -2.98
CA HIS A 22 -5.42 6.84 -3.95
C HIS A 22 -4.48 7.83 -4.65
N TYR A 23 -4.83 8.26 -5.87
CA TYR A 23 -4.09 9.28 -6.63
C TYR A 23 -3.90 10.61 -5.88
N TYR A 24 -4.71 10.90 -4.87
CA TYR A 24 -4.61 12.14 -4.09
C TYR A 24 -3.63 12.08 -2.92
N GLN A 25 -3.02 10.91 -2.67
CA GLN A 25 -2.04 10.78 -1.60
C GLN A 25 -0.72 11.50 -1.93
N PHE A 26 0.02 11.83 -0.88
CA PHE A 26 1.35 12.43 -1.02
C PHE A 26 2.31 11.50 -1.76
N PRO A 27 3.31 12.03 -2.50
CA PRO A 27 4.29 11.22 -3.23
C PRO A 27 4.96 10.15 -2.35
N GLU A 28 5.35 10.52 -1.13
CA GLU A 28 5.99 9.61 -0.16
C GLU A 28 5.10 8.41 0.21
N ILE A 29 3.78 8.57 0.21
CA ILE A 29 2.82 7.48 0.47
C ILE A 29 2.66 6.60 -0.78
N LYS A 30 2.65 7.20 -1.96
CA LYS A 30 2.57 6.45 -3.22
C LYS A 30 3.81 5.58 -3.44
N GLU A 31 4.98 6.03 -3.00
CA GLU A 31 6.24 5.28 -3.09
C GLU A 31 6.29 4.01 -2.23
N ILE A 32 5.49 3.95 -1.16
CA ILE A 32 5.41 2.77 -0.27
C ILE A 32 4.20 1.87 -0.59
N ALA A 33 3.28 2.33 -1.45
CA ALA A 33 2.10 1.59 -1.84
C ALA A 33 2.43 0.48 -2.85
N ASP A 34 1.72 -0.64 -2.75
CA ASP A 34 1.79 -1.74 -3.70
C ASP A 34 0.99 -1.45 -4.97
N PHE A 35 -0.05 -0.64 -4.84
CA PHE A 35 -0.87 -0.21 -5.96
C PHE A 35 -1.41 1.20 -5.73
N VAL A 36 -1.45 1.99 -6.80
CA VAL A 36 -1.99 3.36 -6.79
C VAL A 36 -3.06 3.48 -7.86
N GLY A 37 -4.27 3.88 -7.45
CA GLY A 37 -5.44 3.91 -8.34
C GLY A 37 -6.53 4.90 -7.93
N ASP A 38 -7.56 4.99 -8.76
CA ASP A 38 -8.83 5.61 -8.42
C ASP A 38 -9.72 4.66 -7.60
N SER A 39 -10.93 5.11 -7.24
CA SER A 39 -11.84 4.32 -6.41
C SER A 39 -12.23 2.96 -7.00
N LEU A 40 -12.44 2.87 -8.32
CA LEU A 40 -12.84 1.62 -8.96
C LEU A 40 -11.66 0.64 -9.01
N GLN A 41 -10.49 1.13 -9.39
CA GLN A 41 -9.28 0.33 -9.45
C GLN A 41 -8.89 -0.22 -8.07
N LEU A 42 -8.99 0.61 -7.03
CA LEU A 42 -8.70 0.17 -5.65
C LEU A 42 -9.69 -0.90 -5.18
N ALA A 43 -10.98 -0.75 -5.51
CA ALA A 43 -11.99 -1.76 -5.17
C ALA A 43 -11.75 -3.10 -5.89
N GLN A 44 -11.41 -3.06 -7.17
CA GLN A 44 -11.04 -4.24 -7.94
C GLN A 44 -9.80 -4.91 -7.36
N GLN A 45 -8.79 -4.11 -6.99
CA GLN A 45 -7.56 -4.64 -6.46
C GLN A 45 -7.75 -5.26 -5.08
N ALA A 46 -8.49 -4.61 -4.19
CA ALA A 46 -8.86 -5.14 -2.89
C ALA A 46 -9.66 -6.44 -2.97
N ALA A 47 -10.48 -6.64 -4.02
CA ALA A 47 -11.21 -7.88 -4.23
C ALA A 47 -10.33 -9.03 -4.76
N SER A 48 -9.16 -8.72 -5.31
CA SER A 48 -8.28 -9.68 -5.99
C SER A 48 -7.02 -10.05 -5.19
N VAL A 49 -6.70 -9.27 -4.17
CA VAL A 49 -5.47 -9.42 -3.39
C VAL A 49 -5.60 -10.56 -2.39
N ASP A 50 -4.56 -11.38 -2.32
CA ASP A 50 -4.37 -12.40 -1.29
C ASP A 50 -3.38 -11.84 -0.26
N ALA A 51 -3.92 -11.13 0.73
CA ALA A 51 -3.21 -10.50 1.82
C ALA A 51 -3.95 -10.79 3.11
N ASP A 52 -3.22 -10.92 4.22
CA ASP A 52 -3.85 -11.13 5.53
C ASP A 52 -4.60 -9.86 5.98
N VAL A 53 -4.13 -8.69 5.55
CA VAL A 53 -4.66 -7.34 5.88
C VAL A 53 -4.50 -6.35 4.73
#